data_AF-A0A0Q8PEM2-F1
#
_entry.id   AF-A0A0Q8PEM2-F1
#
_cell.length_a   1.000
_cell.length_b   1.000
_cell.length_c   1.000
_cell.angle_alpha   90.00
_cell.angle_beta   90.00
_cell.angle_gamma   90.00
#
_symmetry.space_group_name_H-M   'P 1'
#
loop_
_entity.id
_entity.type
_entity.pdbx_description
1 polymer ?
#
loop_
_entity_poly.entity_id
_entity_poly.type
_entity_poly.pdbx_seq_one_letter_code
_entity_poly.pdbx_strand_id
1 'polypeptide(L)' 'MKKTEQLFAIVSGGIVQNIIVADKSFADLIAPDYDAVAECTGNPDAYIGGEYVNGAFVPRPEPVSDAA' A
#
# COMPACT_ATOMS: atom_id res chain seq x y z
N MET A 1 -0.99 14.54 -21.72
CA MET A 1 -0.88 13.25 -21.01
C MET A 1 -0.96 13.52 -19.52
N LYS A 2 -1.87 12.88 -18.78
CA LYS A 2 -1.84 12.92 -17.31
C LYS A 2 -0.64 12.07 -16.86
N LYS A 3 0.23 12.59 -15.99
CA LYS A 3 1.23 11.76 -15.32
C LYS A 3 0.46 10.77 -14.44
N THR A 4 0.73 9.48 -14.58
CA THR A 4 0.26 8.49 -13.60
C THR A 4 0.94 8.82 -12.28
N GLU A 5 0.15 9.12 -11.25
CA GLU A 5 0.67 9.38 -9.91
C GLU A 5 1.28 8.10 -9.36
N GLN A 6 2.53 8.17 -8.88
CA GLN A 6 3.18 7.03 -8.23
C GLN A 6 2.72 6.99 -6.77
N LEU A 7 2.19 5.84 -6.36
CA LEU A 7 1.69 5.60 -5.01
C LEU A 7 2.63 4.66 -4.26
N PHE A 8 2.86 4.98 -2.99
CA PHE A 8 3.62 4.14 -2.07
C PHE A 8 2.81 3.89 -0.80
N ALA A 9 2.69 2.62 -0.42
CA ALA A 9 2.11 2.18 0.83
C ALA A 9 3.17 2.20 1.93
N ILE A 10 2.85 2.83 3.07
CA ILE A 10 3.66 2.82 4.28
C ILE A 10 3.14 1.71 5.19
N VAL A 11 4.00 0.77 5.55
CA VAL A 11 3.63 -0.45 6.28
C VAL A 11 4.30 -0.47 7.66
N SER A 12 3.52 -0.80 8.68
CA SER A 12 4.00 -1.09 10.03
C SER A 12 3.19 -2.21 10.66
N GLY A 13 3.87 -3.16 11.31
CA GLY A 13 3.26 -4.37 11.88
C GLY A 13 2.63 -5.29 10.83
N GLY A 14 3.11 -5.24 9.58
CA GLY A 14 2.49 -5.96 8.46
C GLY A 14 1.16 -5.35 7.98
N ILE A 15 0.80 -4.14 8.42
CA ILE A 15 -0.43 -3.44 8.04
C ILE A 15 -0.09 -2.15 7.30
N VAL A 16 -0.80 -1.87 6.21
CA VAL A 16 -0.73 -0.60 5.48
C VAL A 16 -1.33 0.52 6.35
N GLN A 17 -0.47 1.40 6.85
CA GLN A 17 -0.86 2.52 7.71
C GLN A 17 -1.33 3.74 6.90
N ASN A 18 -0.71 3.97 5.74
CA ASN A 18 -1.04 5.09 4.87
C ASN A 18 -0.60 4.82 3.42
N ILE A 19 -1.16 5.57 2.46
CA ILE A 19 -0.74 5.56 1.06
C ILE A 19 -0.50 7.00 0.62
N ILE A 20 0.70 7.25 0.08
CA ILE A 20 1.13 8.59 -0.31
C ILE A 20 1.44 8.65 -1.80
N VAL A 21 1.22 9.83 -2.40
CA VAL A 21 1.76 10.15 -3.71
C VAL A 21 3.20 10.63 -3.52
N ALA A 22 4.16 9.92 -4.09
CA ALA A 22 5.57 10.24 -3.96
C ALA A 22 6.35 9.71 -5.16
N ASP A 23 7.56 10.20 -5.36
CA ASP A 23 8.53 9.52 -6.23
C ASP A 23 9.35 8.49 -5.44
N LYS A 24 10.08 7.65 -6.16
CA LYS A 24 10.95 6.63 -5.57
C LYS A 24 12.01 7.22 -4.63
N SER A 25 12.57 8.39 -4.93
CA SER A 25 13.60 8.99 -4.07
C SER A 25 13.07 9.38 -2.70
N PHE A 26 11.85 9.92 -2.62
CA PHE A 26 11.21 10.20 -1.34
C PHE A 26 10.84 8.92 -0.59
N ALA A 27 10.33 7.91 -1.29
CA ALA A 27 10.01 6.61 -0.69
C ALA A 27 11.26 5.94 -0.08
N ASP A 28 12.38 5.94 -0.81
CA ASP A 28 13.65 5.38 -0.34
C ASP A 28 14.23 6.17 0.85
N LEU A 29 13.96 7.49 0.93
CA LEU A 29 14.40 8.35 2.04
C LEU A 29 13.70 7.97 3.36
N ILE A 30 12.40 7.67 3.32
CA ILE A 30 11.60 7.35 4.52
C ILE A 30 11.56 5.85 4.85
N ALA A 31 11.90 4.98 3.89
CA ALA A 31 11.84 3.53 4.07
C ALA A 31 12.55 3.00 5.34
N PRO A 32 13.68 3.56 5.81
CA PRO A 32 14.34 3.11 7.04
C PRO A 32 13.53 3.29 8.33
N ASP A 33 12.52 4.17 8.33
CA ASP A 33 11.72 4.49 9.52
C ASP A 33 10.48 3.59 9.68
N TYR A 34 10.23 2.71 8.70
CA TYR A 34 9.06 1.84 8.65
C TYR A 34 9.46 0.40 8.34
N ASP A 35 8.56 -0.55 8.58
CA ASP A 35 8.83 -1.95 8.28
C ASP A 35 8.93 -2.19 6.77
N ALA A 36 8.11 -1.47 5.99
CA ALA A 36 8.21 -1.42 4.53
C ALA A 36 7.59 -0.13 3.97
N VAL A 37 8.13 0.30 2.83
CA VAL A 37 7.50 1.29 1.94
C VAL A 37 7.45 0.67 0.55
N ALA A 38 6.24 0.29 0.10
CA ALA A 38 6.04 -0.52 -1.10
C ALA A 38 5.32 0.28 -2.19
N GLU A 39 5.85 0.24 -3.41
CA GLU A 39 5.18 0.81 -4.58
C GLU A 39 3.86 0.07 -4.83
N CYS A 40 2.77 0.82 -5.07
CA CYS A 40 1.43 0.25 -5.17
C CYS A 40 0.55 0.91 -6.23
N THR A 41 1.12 1.60 -7.21
CA THR A 41 0.36 2.29 -8.25
C THR A 41 -0.51 1.29 -9.03
N GLY A 42 -1.83 1.50 -8.97
CA GLY A 42 -2.79 0.65 -9.67
C GLY A 42 -3.01 -0.73 -9.03
N ASN A 43 -2.46 -0.99 -7.83
CA ASN A 43 -2.74 -2.22 -7.11
C ASN A 43 -4.03 -2.08 -6.26
N PRO A 44 -5.11 -2.82 -6.57
CA PRO A 44 -6.37 -2.72 -5.83
C PRO A 44 -6.30 -3.29 -4.40
N ASP A 45 -5.31 -4.15 -4.12
CA ASP A 45 -5.12 -4.79 -2.82
C ASP A 45 -4.30 -3.91 -1.86
N ALA A 46 -3.70 -2.83 -2.35
CA ALA A 46 -3.06 -1.83 -1.52
C ALA A 46 -4.10 -0.82 -1.01
N TYR A 47 -4.58 -1.04 0.20
CA TYR A 47 -5.50 -0.13 0.89
C TYR A 47 -5.11 0.04 2.35
N ILE A 48 -5.47 1.19 2.94
CA ILE A 48 -5.22 1.47 4.36
C ILE A 48 -5.95 0.44 5.23
N GLY A 49 -5.22 -0.18 6.16
CA GLY A 49 -5.69 -1.29 6.98
C GLY A 49 -5.57 -2.67 6.32
N GLY A 50 -5.14 -2.75 5.05
CA GLY A 50 -4.81 -4.00 4.38
C GLY A 50 -3.52 -4.61 4.89
N GLU A 51 -3.36 -5.91 4.71
CA GLU A 51 -2.17 -6.64 5.15
C GLU A 51 -1.09 -6.63 4.06
N TYR A 52 0.17 -6.56 4.49
CA TYR A 52 1.37 -6.69 3.66
C TYR A 52 2.31 -7.71 4.29
N VAL A 53 2.43 -8.86 3.64
CA VAL A 53 3.11 -10.03 4.20
C VAL A 53 4.11 -10.56 3.17
N ASN A 54 5.36 -10.81 3.60
CA ASN A 54 6.42 -11.38 2.76
C ASN A 54 6.63 -10.64 1.41
N GLY A 55 6.49 -9.31 1.41
CA GLY A 55 6.71 -8.50 0.22
C GLY A 55 5.49 -8.33 -0.70
N ALA A 56 4.30 -8.78 -0.30
CA ALA A 56 3.08 -8.71 -1.11
C ALA A 56 1.87 -8.19 -0.33
N PHE A 57 0.99 -7.47 -1.02
CA PHE A 57 -0.32 -7.08 -0.49
C PHE A 57 -1.23 -8.30 -0.45
N VAL A 58 -1.94 -8.48 0.66
CA VAL A 58 -2.94 -9.54 0.80
C VAL A 58 -4.22 -9.08 0.10
N PRO A 59 -4.84 -9.92 -0.74
CA PRO A 59 -6.06 -9.57 -1.44
C PRO A 59 -7.16 -9.09 -0.49
N ARG A 60 -7.85 -8.02 -0.88
CA ARG A 60 -8.98 -7.55 -0.09
C ARG A 60 -10.01 -8.68 0.03
N PRO A 61 -10.51 -9.00 1.24
CA PRO A 61 -11.62 -9.91 1.38
C PRO A 61 -12.79 -9.41 0.53
N GLU A 62 -13.44 -10.30 -0.22
CA GLU A 62 -14.68 -9.91 -0.89
C GLU A 62 -15.63 -9.36 0.18
N PRO A 63 -16.35 -8.25 -0.11
CA PRO A 63 -17.39 -7.81 0.80
C PRO A 63 -18.32 -9.01 1.00
N VAL A 64 -18.44 -9.49 2.24
CA VAL A 64 -19.54 -10.36 2.60
C VAL A 64 -20.78 -9.55 2.29
N SER A 65 -21.50 -9.92 1.23
CA SER A 65 -22.84 -9.40 1.07
C SER A 65 -23.57 -9.81 2.34
N ASP A 66 -24.15 -8.83 3.04
CA ASP A 66 -25.15 -9.13 4.05
C ASP A 66 -26.30 -9.82 3.30
N ALA A 67 -26.19 -11.14 3.16
CA ALA A 67 -27.15 -11.97 2.48
C ALA A 67 -28.33 -12.21 3.43
N ALA A 68 -29.30 -11.29 3.41
CA ALA A 68 -30.75 -11.54 3.47
C ALA A 68 -31.53 -10.22 3.49
#